data_AF-A0A846DD87-F1
#
_entry.id   AF-A0A846DD87-F1
#
_cell.length_a   1.000
_cell.length_b   1.000
_cell.length_c   1.000
_cell.angle_alpha   90.00
_cell.angle_beta   90.00
_cell.angle_gamma   90.00
#
_symmetry.space_group_name_H-M   'P 1'
#
loop_
_entity.id
_entity.type
_entity.pdbx_description
1 polymer ?
#
loop_
_entity_poly.entity_id
_entity_poly.type
_entity_poly.pdbx_seq_one_letter_code
_entity_poly.pdbx_strand_id
1 'polypeptide(L)' 'MRTVAEINHKIRRQRAVVWTVEELKQKVQDIGVTQAFKEVDVICTGTFEPMESSGAMINLGH' A
#
# COMPACT_ATOMS: atom_id res chain seq x y z
N MET A 1 -0.33 14.47 -7.57
CA MET A 1 -0.55 13.78 -6.28
C MET A 1 -2.02 13.37 -6.24
N ARG A 2 -2.35 12.12 -5.90
CA ARG A 2 -3.76 11.68 -5.76
C ARG A 2 -4.26 12.06 -4.38
N THR A 3 -5.52 12.46 -4.27
CA THR A 3 -6.16 12.76 -2.99
C THR A 3 -6.89 11.54 -2.44
N VAL A 4 -7.05 11.49 -1.13
CA VAL A 4 -7.86 10.46 -0.46
C VAL A 4 -9.31 10.50 -0.93
N ALA A 5 -9.85 11.70 -1.22
CA ALA A 5 -11.21 11.86 -1.73
C ALA A 5 -11.41 11.19 -3.11
N GLU A 6 -10.46 11.37 -4.02
CA GLU A 6 -10.48 10.72 -5.34
C GLU A 6 -10.37 9.19 -5.23
N ILE A 7 -9.47 8.70 -4.38
CA ILE A 7 -9.30 7.26 -4.13
C ILE A 7 -10.59 6.66 -3.56
N ASN A 8 -11.22 7.30 -2.58
CA ASN A 8 -12.50 6.87 -1.99
C ASN A 8 -13.63 6.85 -3.02
N HIS A 9 -13.66 7.81 -3.95
CA HIS A 9 -14.63 7.79 -5.05
C HIS A 9 -14.43 6.56 -5.96
N LYS A 10 -13.19 6.19 -6.29
CA LYS A 10 -12.89 4.97 -7.06
C LYS A 10 -13.28 3.69 -6.33
N ILE A 11 -12.99 3.59 -5.03
CA ILE A 11 -13.34 2.44 -4.19
C ILE A 11 -14.86 2.21 -4.19
N ARG A 12 -15.65 3.27 -3.91
CA ARG A 12 -17.12 3.19 -3.90
C ARG A 12 -17.72 2.80 -5.25
N ARG A 13 -17.01 3.07 -6.35
CA ARG A 13 -17.41 2.72 -7.71
C ARG A 13 -16.84 1.38 -8.16
N GLN A 14 -16.14 0.64 -7.30
CA GLN A 14 -15.45 -0.62 -7.62
C GLN A 14 -14.47 -0.48 -8.80
N ARG A 15 -13.78 0.66 -8.88
CA ARG A 15 -12.81 1.00 -9.95
C ARG A 15 -11.39 1.23 -9.44
N ALA A 16 -11.15 1.08 -8.14
CA ALA A 16 -9.82 1.23 -7.58
C ALA A 16 -8.95 0.04 -7.95
N VAL A 17 -7.72 0.28 -8.38
CA VAL A 17 -6.71 -0.77 -8.52
C VAL A 17 -6.11 -1.03 -7.14
N VAL A 18 -6.29 -2.25 -6.63
CA VAL A 18 -5.84 -2.67 -5.30
C VAL A 18 -4.84 -3.81 -5.45
N TRP A 19 -3.70 -3.68 -4.79
CA TRP A 19 -2.67 -4.73 -4.74
C TRP A 19 -2.37 -5.13 -3.30
N THR A 20 -1.86 -6.34 -3.09
CA THR A 20 -1.19 -6.69 -1.83
C THR A 20 0.23 -6.11 -1.80
N VAL A 21 0.86 -6.12 -0.61
CA VAL A 21 2.27 -5.71 -0.48
C VAL A 21 3.22 -6.64 -1.25
N GLU A 22 2.90 -7.94 -1.37
CA GLU A 22 3.67 -8.90 -2.17
C GLU A 22 3.58 -8.57 -3.66
N GLU A 23 2.38 -8.29 -4.16
CA GLU A 23 2.15 -7.89 -5.56
C GLU A 23 2.88 -6.59 -5.89
N LEU A 24 2.84 -5.61 -4.98
CA LEU A 24 3.60 -4.37 -5.13
C LEU A 24 5.10 -4.64 -5.27
N LYS A 25 5.68 -5.50 -4.41
CA LYS A 25 7.12 -5.82 -4.44
C LYS A 25 7.53 -6.45 -5.78
N GLN A 26 6.70 -7.31 -6.35
CA GLN A 26 6.96 -7.87 -7.68
C GLN A 26 6.83 -6.80 -8.76
N LYS A 27 5.72 -6.05 -8.79
CA LYS A 27 5.50 -4.99 -9.79
C LYS A 27 6.60 -3.93 -9.78
N VAL A 28 7.06 -3.49 -8.61
CA VAL A 28 8.15 -2.50 -8.53
C VAL A 28 9.45 -3.03 -9.13
N GLN A 29 9.74 -4.33 -9.04
CA GLN A 29 10.90 -4.92 -9.70
C GLN A 29 10.75 -4.93 -11.23
N ASP A 30 9.54 -5.15 -11.73
CA ASP A 30 9.27 -5.23 -13.16
C ASP A 30 9.17 -3.85 -13.86
N ILE A 31 8.42 -2.92 -13.27
CA ILE A 31 8.01 -1.65 -13.89
C ILE A 31 8.59 -0.41 -13.20
N GLY A 32 9.24 -0.58 -12.04
CA GLY A 32 9.81 0.50 -11.25
C GLY A 32 8.75 1.29 -10.45
N VAL A 33 9.24 2.04 -9.44
CA VAL A 33 8.39 2.76 -8.47
C VAL A 33 7.52 3.83 -9.14
N THR A 34 8.08 4.59 -10.09
CA THR A 34 7.35 5.67 -10.75
C THR A 34 6.15 5.16 -11.55
N GLN A 35 6.29 4.02 -12.24
CA GLN A 35 5.21 3.43 -13.00
C GLN A 35 4.22 2.72 -12.08
N ALA A 36 4.70 1.97 -11.09
CA ALA A 36 3.85 1.34 -10.07
C ALA A 36 2.95 2.38 -9.38
N PHE A 37 3.50 3.55 -9.03
CA PHE A 37 2.73 4.66 -8.47
C PHE A 37 1.64 5.16 -9.42
N LYS A 38 1.81 5.10 -10.75
CA LYS A 38 0.77 5.52 -11.71
C LYS A 38 -0.37 4.51 -11.83
N GLU A 39 -0.12 3.25 -11.51
CA GLU A 39 -1.07 2.14 -11.72
C GLU A 39 -1.89 1.79 -10.49
N VAL A 40 -1.27 1.76 -9.30
CA VAL A 40 -1.96 1.37 -8.06
C VAL A 40 -2.68 2.55 -7.39
N ASP A 41 -3.88 2.27 -6.86
CA ASP A 41 -4.64 3.23 -6.06
C ASP A 41 -4.54 2.93 -4.55
N VAL A 42 -4.55 1.65 -4.17
CA VAL A 42 -4.50 1.18 -2.78
C VAL A 42 -3.58 -0.02 -2.66
N ILE A 43 -2.77 -0.07 -1.60
CA ILE A 43 -1.96 -1.23 -1.24
C ILE A 43 -2.51 -1.80 0.07
N CYS A 44 -2.88 -3.08 0.07
CA CYS A 44 -3.25 -3.81 1.26
C CYS A 44 -2.01 -4.50 1.83
N THR A 45 -1.55 -4.06 2.99
CA THR A 45 -0.32 -4.58 3.60
C THR A 45 -0.55 -5.75 4.55
N GLY A 46 -1.81 -6.01 4.91
CA GLY A 46 -2.17 -6.93 6.01
C GLY A 46 -1.63 -6.41 7.34
N THR A 47 -2.51 -6.12 8.30
CA THR A 47 -2.08 -5.77 9.66
C THR A 47 -1.98 -7.03 10.51
N PHE A 48 -0.81 -7.29 11.10
CA PHE A 48 -0.73 -8.13 12.30
C PHE A 48 -1.31 -7.30 13.46
N GLU A 49 -2.61 -7.43 13.73
CA GLU A 49 -3.29 -6.72 14.83
C GLU A 49 -2.59 -6.81 16.20
N PRO A 50 -1.82 -7.87 16.57
CA PRO A 50 -1.07 -7.85 17.82
C PRO A 50 0.08 -6.82 17.85
N MET A 51 0.64 -6.42 16.70
CA MET A 51 1.85 -5.58 16.65
C MET A 51 1.55 -4.10 16.92
N GLU A 52 0.44 -3.57 16.41
CA GLU A 52 0.02 -2.18 16.65
C GLU A 52 -0.34 -1.92 18.13
N SER A 53 -0.84 -2.96 18.83
CA SER A 53 -1.13 -2.90 20.28
C SER A 53 0.05 -3.35 21.17
N SER A 54 1.16 -3.83 20.60
CA SER A 54 2.27 -4.41 21.38
C SER A 54 3.25 -3.38 21.95
N GLY A 55 3.15 -2.10 21.54
CA GLY A 55 4.13 -1.10 21.94
C GLY A 55 5.56 -1.44 21.49
N ALA A 56 5.72 -2.22 20.42
CA ALA A 56 7.01 -2.64 19.89
C ALA A 56 7.83 -1.41 19.45
N MET A 57 8.69 -0.92 20.34
CA MET A 57 9.75 0.01 20.02
C MET A 57 10.83 -0.77 19.29
N ILE A 58 10.87 -0.66 17.95
CA ILE A 58 11.95 -1.22 17.15
C ILE A 58 13.22 -0.44 17.50
N ASN A 59 14.08 -1.04 18.32
CA ASN A 59 15.41 -0.53 18.58
C ASN A 59 16.25 -0.80 17.31
N LEU A 60 16.34 0.19 16.43
CA LEU A 60 17.26 0.21 15.29
C LEU A 60 18.68 0.55 15.77
N GLY A 61 19.18 -0.19 16.76
CA GLY A 61 20.52 -0.02 17.32
C GLY A 61 21.62 -0.50 16.35
N HIS A 62 22.74 0.23 16.40
CA HIS A 62 24.02 0.18 15.63
C HIS A 62 24.27 -0.99 14.67
#